data_AF-A0AAD5UY45-F1
#
_entry.id   AF-A0AAD5UY45-F1
#
_cell.length_a   1.000
_cell.length_b   1.000
_cell.length_c   1.000
_cell.angle_alpha   90.00
_cell.angle_beta   90.00
_cell.angle_gamma   90.00
#
_symmetry.space_group_name_H-M   'P 1'
#
loop_
_entity.id
_entity.type
_entity.pdbx_description
1 polymer ?
#
loop_
_entity_poly.entity_id
_entity_poly.type
_entity_poly.pdbx_seq_one_letter_code
_entity_poly.pdbx_strand_id
1 'polypeptide(L)'
;MTPKESSWTFLSSSAKKVVEEATTVAQEPEVVWEHREKNHVRHLHSPPDAYSGRSLYVGRDLGLTFNYLQRTLRQNNVTRELRMAERHEKKGVKRRRLSSQRWRRRFAHEVRKKVQLVNEIRARGA
;
A
#
# COMPACT_ATOMS: atom_id res chain seq x y z
N MET A 1 -22.19 52.74 -0.41
CA MET A 1 -21.43 51.49 -0.19
C MET A 1 -20.90 51.01 -1.52
N THR A 2 -19.59 50.82 -1.64
CA THR A 2 -18.97 50.43 -2.91
C THR A 2 -19.11 48.91 -3.12
N PRO A 3 -19.19 48.40 -4.36
CA PRO A 3 -19.40 46.98 -4.64
C PRO A 3 -18.35 46.04 -4.00
N LYS A 4 -17.12 46.55 -3.81
CA LYS A 4 -16.02 45.80 -3.21
C LYS A 4 -16.22 45.56 -1.71
N GLU A 5 -16.83 46.49 -0.98
CA GLU A 5 -17.10 46.29 0.45
C GLU A 5 -18.12 45.17 0.67
N SER A 6 -19.07 45.02 -0.26
CA SER A 6 -20.11 43.98 -0.23
C SER A 6 -19.57 42.57 -0.51
N SER A 7 -18.57 42.44 -1.39
CA SER A 7 -17.93 41.13 -1.64
C SER A 7 -17.09 40.68 -0.45
N TRP A 8 -16.39 41.60 0.22
CA TRP A 8 -15.61 41.30 1.42
C TRP A 8 -16.48 40.92 2.64
N THR A 9 -17.65 41.54 2.81
CA THR A 9 -18.59 41.15 3.87
C THR A 9 -19.23 39.79 3.60
N PHE A 10 -19.51 39.45 2.34
CA PHE A 10 -20.02 38.14 1.94
C PHE A 10 -18.97 37.03 2.12
N LEU A 11 -17.73 37.28 1.72
CA LEU A 11 -16.64 36.31 1.90
C LEU A 11 -16.33 36.07 3.37
N SER A 12 -16.31 37.13 4.19
CA SER A 12 -16.07 37.01 5.63
C SER A 12 -17.25 36.37 6.37
N SER A 13 -18.50 36.60 5.96
CA SER A 13 -19.66 35.92 6.55
C SER A 13 -19.73 34.44 6.16
N SER A 14 -19.39 34.11 4.91
CA SER A 14 -19.29 32.72 4.44
C SER A 14 -18.15 31.97 5.15
N ALA A 15 -16.99 32.61 5.31
CA ALA A 15 -15.87 32.04 6.06
C ALA A 15 -16.22 31.81 7.54
N LYS A 16 -16.92 32.76 8.19
CA LYS A 16 -17.43 32.59 9.55
C LYS A 16 -18.43 31.45 9.65
N LYS A 17 -19.32 31.30 8.66
CA LYS A 17 -20.29 30.20 8.61
C LYS A 17 -19.61 28.84 8.48
N VAL A 18 -18.59 28.71 7.64
CA VAL A 18 -17.80 27.47 7.52
C VAL A 18 -17.02 27.17 8.80
N VAL A 19 -16.49 28.20 9.47
CA VAL A 19 -15.80 28.04 10.76
C VAL A 19 -16.79 27.70 11.87
N GLU A 20 -17.98 28.29 11.92
CA GLU A 20 -19.05 27.97 12.87
C GLU A 20 -19.61 26.56 12.64
N GLU A 21 -19.77 26.14 11.38
CA GLU A 21 -20.08 24.75 10.99
C GLU A 21 -18.92 23.81 11.35
N ALA A 22 -17.66 24.25 11.33
CA ALA A 22 -16.51 23.46 11.79
C ALA A 22 -16.32 23.48 13.32
N THR A 23 -16.80 24.52 14.02
CA THR A 23 -16.65 24.69 15.48
C THR A 23 -17.79 24.04 16.24
N THR A 24 -19.01 24.01 15.67
CA THR A 24 -20.06 23.05 16.06
C THR A 24 -19.63 21.59 15.82
N VAL A 25 -18.53 21.41 15.07
CA VAL A 25 -17.81 20.14 14.84
C VAL A 25 -16.57 19.98 15.74
N ALA A 26 -16.50 20.70 16.86
CA ALA A 26 -16.04 20.05 18.09
C ALA A 26 -17.15 19.09 18.58
N GLN A 27 -17.59 18.18 17.72
CA GLN A 27 -18.58 17.19 18.12
C GLN A 27 -17.94 16.32 19.20
N GLU A 28 -18.73 15.95 20.21
CA GLU A 28 -18.38 14.87 21.13
C GLU A 28 -17.76 13.73 20.31
N PRO A 29 -16.60 13.19 20.72
CA PRO A 29 -15.88 12.19 19.95
C PRO A 29 -16.81 11.04 19.51
N GLU A 30 -17.82 10.73 20.32
CA GLU A 30 -18.86 9.75 20.02
C GLU A 30 -19.59 9.99 18.69
N VAL A 31 -19.97 11.23 18.36
CA VAL A 31 -20.73 11.53 17.13
C VAL A 31 -19.83 11.43 15.89
N VAL A 32 -18.57 11.86 16.00
CA VAL A 32 -17.57 11.68 14.95
C VAL A 32 -17.34 10.20 14.66
N TRP A 33 -17.27 9.39 15.72
CA TRP A 33 -17.06 7.95 15.61
C TRP A 33 -18.29 7.25 15.04
N GLU A 34 -19.50 7.61 15.49
CA GLU A 34 -20.75 7.06 14.97
C GLU A 34 -20.94 7.39 13.47
N HIS A 35 -20.64 8.64 13.07
CA HIS A 35 -20.66 9.04 11.67
C HIS A 35 -19.64 8.26 10.83
N ARG A 36 -18.43 8.07 11.36
CA ARG A 36 -17.36 7.29 10.70
C ARG A 36 -17.68 5.80 10.64
N GLU A 37 -18.31 5.24 11.65
CA GLU A 37 -18.73 3.84 11.67
C GLU A 37 -19.79 3.60 10.58
N LYS A 38 -20.82 4.44 10.54
CA LYS A 38 -21.90 4.35 9.54
C LYS A 38 -21.38 4.53 8.11
N ASN A 39 -20.44 5.44 7.88
CA ASN A 39 -20.02 5.82 6.52
C ASN A 39 -18.75 5.13 6.02
N HIS A 40 -17.81 4.77 6.90
CA HIS A 40 -16.54 4.13 6.49
C HIS A 40 -16.49 2.67 6.90
N VAL A 41 -16.79 2.35 8.17
CA VAL A 41 -16.58 0.98 8.69
C VAL A 41 -17.50 -0.02 7.99
N ARG A 42 -18.73 0.36 7.67
CA ARG A 42 -19.69 -0.48 6.93
C ARG A 42 -19.22 -0.90 5.53
N HIS A 43 -18.32 -0.14 4.91
CA HIS A 43 -17.82 -0.41 3.56
C HIS A 43 -16.38 -0.93 3.54
N LEU A 44 -15.79 -1.19 4.71
CA LEU A 44 -14.49 -1.86 4.77
C LEU A 44 -14.62 -3.28 4.25
N HIS A 45 -13.64 -3.70 3.46
CA HIS A 45 -13.50 -5.10 3.08
C HIS A 45 -13.29 -5.94 4.33
N SER A 46 -13.85 -7.15 4.34
CA SER A 46 -13.60 -8.10 5.42
C SER A 46 -12.09 -8.27 5.61
N PRO A 47 -11.62 -8.42 6.86
CA PRO A 47 -10.20 -8.63 7.12
C PRO A 47 -9.72 -9.86 6.34
N PRO A 48 -8.48 -9.83 5.83
CA PRO A 48 -7.95 -10.94 5.05
C PRO A 48 -7.85 -12.20 5.91
N ASP A 49 -8.53 -13.26 5.50
CA ASP A 49 -8.41 -14.60 6.07
C ASP A 49 -7.10 -15.30 5.63
N ALA A 50 -6.74 -16.45 6.22
CA ALA A 50 -5.55 -17.24 5.89
C ALA A 50 -5.48 -17.67 4.41
N TYR A 51 -6.64 -17.74 3.74
CA TYR A 51 -6.76 -18.02 2.30
C TYR A 51 -6.68 -16.77 1.43
N SER A 52 -6.75 -15.57 2.02
CA SER A 52 -6.62 -14.31 1.30
C SER A 52 -5.26 -14.21 0.61
N GLY A 53 -5.27 -14.02 -0.71
CA GLY A 53 -4.05 -14.04 -1.53
C GLY A 53 -3.47 -15.44 -1.82
N ARG A 54 -4.21 -16.51 -1.48
CA ARG A 54 -3.89 -17.92 -1.81
C ARG A 54 -5.02 -18.63 -2.55
N SER A 55 -6.14 -17.96 -2.76
CA SER A 55 -7.26 -18.41 -3.59
C SER A 55 -7.28 -17.64 -4.91
N LEU A 56 -7.72 -18.31 -5.97
CA LEU A 56 -8.03 -17.70 -7.26
C LEU A 56 -9.30 -18.36 -7.80
N TYR A 57 -10.13 -17.56 -8.46
CA TYR A 57 -11.29 -18.09 -9.17
C TYR A 57 -10.81 -18.86 -10.41
N VAL A 58 -11.34 -20.07 -10.61
CA VAL A 58 -11.05 -20.89 -11.79
C VAL A 58 -12.05 -20.51 -12.88
N GLY A 59 -11.52 -19.96 -13.98
CA GLY A 59 -12.30 -19.66 -15.18
C GLY A 59 -12.35 -20.87 -16.12
N ARG A 60 -12.18 -20.61 -17.42
CA ARG A 60 -12.30 -21.65 -18.45
C ARG A 60 -11.10 -22.59 -18.55
N ASP A 61 -9.90 -22.13 -18.19
CA ASP A 61 -8.66 -22.91 -18.27
C ASP A 61 -8.03 -23.08 -16.89
N LEU A 62 -8.10 -24.31 -16.39
CA LEU A 62 -7.54 -24.71 -15.11
C LEU A 62 -6.00 -24.62 -15.08
N GLY A 63 -5.34 -24.96 -16.19
CA GLY A 63 -3.87 -24.96 -16.28
C GLY A 63 -3.29 -23.55 -16.15
N LEU A 64 -3.88 -22.57 -16.84
CA LEU A 64 -3.50 -21.17 -16.70
C LEU A 64 -3.76 -20.65 -15.27
N THR A 65 -4.92 -20.97 -14.68
CA THR A 65 -5.22 -20.57 -13.31
C THR A 65 -4.23 -21.16 -12.30
N PHE A 66 -3.79 -22.41 -12.47
CA PHE A 66 -2.75 -23.00 -11.63
C PHE A 66 -1.40 -22.28 -11.75
N ASN A 67 -0.99 -21.90 -12.97
CA ASN A 67 0.23 -21.13 -13.16
C ASN A 67 0.16 -19.75 -12.49
N TYR A 68 -0.99 -19.09 -12.58
CA TYR A 68 -1.23 -17.84 -11.87
C TYR A 68 -1.18 -18.03 -10.36
N LEU A 69 -1.83 -19.07 -9.83
CA LEU A 69 -1.78 -19.39 -8.41
C LEU A 69 -0.33 -19.60 -7.95
N GLN A 70 0.46 -20.35 -8.71
CA GLN A 70 1.86 -20.60 -8.39
C GLN A 70 2.68 -19.31 -8.39
N ARG A 71 2.44 -18.40 -9.34
CA ARG A 71 3.08 -17.07 -9.37
C ARG A 71 2.69 -16.24 -8.14
N THR A 72 1.41 -16.19 -7.78
CA THR A 72 0.91 -15.48 -6.60
C THR A 72 1.57 -16.00 -5.32
N LEU A 73 1.64 -17.32 -5.14
CA LEU A 73 2.28 -17.95 -3.98
C LEU A 73 3.80 -17.65 -3.91
N ARG A 74 4.47 -17.51 -5.06
CA ARG A 74 5.90 -17.11 -5.11
C ARG A 74 6.09 -15.64 -4.77
N GLN A 75 5.23 -14.75 -5.28
CA GLN A 75 5.27 -13.31 -4.97
C GLN A 75 5.05 -13.07 -3.46
N ASN A 76 4.10 -13.80 -2.87
CA ASN A 76 3.80 -13.77 -1.44
C ASN A 76 4.82 -14.55 -0.58
N ASN A 77 5.91 -15.08 -1.16
CA ASN A 77 6.95 -15.87 -0.48
C ASN A 77 6.48 -17.13 0.28
N VAL A 78 5.23 -17.58 0.12
CA VAL A 78 4.65 -18.70 0.87
C VAL A 78 5.49 -19.97 0.73
N THR A 79 5.88 -20.30 -0.50
CA THR A 79 6.68 -21.51 -0.78
C THR A 79 8.07 -21.46 -0.16
N ARG A 80 8.71 -20.29 -0.15
CA ARG A 80 10.03 -20.10 0.46
C ARG A 80 9.95 -20.19 1.98
N GLU A 81 8.93 -19.56 2.55
CA GLU A 81 8.71 -19.56 3.99
C GLU A 81 8.38 -20.95 4.51
N LEU A 82 7.53 -21.70 3.79
CA LEU A 82 7.25 -23.10 4.10
C LEU A 82 8.54 -23.91 4.23
N ARG A 83 9.41 -23.85 3.21
CA ARG A 83 10.72 -24.54 3.23
C ARG A 83 11.65 -24.08 4.35
N MET A 84 11.64 -22.78 4.67
CA MET A 84 12.45 -22.24 5.78
C MET A 84 11.89 -22.61 7.16
N ALA A 85 10.58 -22.86 7.25
CA ALA A 85 9.89 -23.22 8.48
C ALA A 85 9.94 -24.73 8.78
N GLU A 86 10.22 -25.58 7.77
CA GLU A 86 10.40 -27.03 7.94
C GLU A 86 11.38 -27.39 9.06
N ARG A 87 12.40 -26.55 9.31
CA ARG A 87 13.38 -26.75 10.39
C ARG A 87 13.65 -25.45 11.12
N HIS A 88 13.87 -25.54 12.43
CA HIS A 88 14.21 -24.37 13.24
C HIS A 88 15.56 -23.77 12.83
N GLU A 89 15.55 -22.51 12.41
CA GLU A 89 16.76 -21.72 12.19
C GLU A 89 17.12 -20.90 13.44
N LYS A 90 18.32 -21.12 14.00
CA LYS A 90 18.83 -20.35 15.14
C LYS A 90 18.81 -18.83 14.85
N LYS A 91 18.43 -18.01 15.84
CA LYS A 91 18.29 -16.55 15.71
C LYS A 91 19.51 -15.85 15.10
N GLY A 92 20.73 -16.22 15.50
CA GLY A 92 21.98 -15.64 14.97
C GLY A 92 22.19 -15.95 13.49
N VAL A 93 21.93 -17.20 13.08
CA VAL A 93 22.01 -17.65 11.69
C VAL A 93 20.99 -16.91 10.83
N LYS A 94 19.74 -16.79 11.31
CA LYS A 94 18.68 -16.02 10.66
C LYS A 94 19.08 -14.56 10.41
N ARG A 95 19.70 -13.90 11.41
CA ARG A 95 20.19 -12.51 11.27
C ARG A 95 21.28 -12.37 10.22
N ARG A 96 22.27 -13.25 10.23
CA ARG A 96 23.36 -13.27 9.22
C ARG A 96 22.81 -13.49 7.81
N ARG A 97 21.90 -14.47 7.66
CA ARG A 97 21.22 -14.76 6.39
C ARG A 97 20.45 -13.54 5.88
N LEU A 98 19.60 -12.92 6.71
CA LEU A 98 18.81 -11.75 6.31
C LEU A 98 19.70 -10.55 5.94
N SER A 99 20.81 -10.33 6.67
CA SER A 99 21.79 -9.29 6.33
C SER A 99 22.41 -9.55 4.95
N SER A 100 22.92 -10.75 4.71
CA SER A 100 23.51 -11.14 3.43
C SER A 100 22.50 -11.05 2.27
N GLN A 101 21.26 -11.50 2.47
CA GLN A 101 20.20 -11.38 1.47
C GLN A 101 19.87 -9.92 1.13
N ARG A 102 19.77 -9.05 2.14
CA ARG A 102 19.55 -7.61 1.92
C ARG A 102 20.70 -6.99 1.12
N TRP A 103 21.94 -7.32 1.47
CA TRP A 103 23.11 -6.83 0.75
C TRP A 103 23.11 -7.29 -0.71
N ARG A 104 22.89 -8.58 -0.98
CA ARG A 104 22.82 -9.11 -2.36
C ARG A 104 21.72 -8.43 -3.19
N ARG A 105 20.56 -8.17 -2.60
CA ARG A 105 19.46 -7.45 -3.28
C ARG A 105 19.84 -6.01 -3.62
N ARG A 106 20.44 -5.29 -2.68
CA ARG A 106 20.92 -3.91 -2.90
C ARG A 106 22.03 -3.88 -3.96
N PHE A 107 23.01 -4.76 -3.85
CA PHE A 107 24.10 -4.88 -4.80
C PHE A 107 23.58 -5.16 -6.22
N ALA A 108 22.71 -6.15 -6.39
CA ALA A 108 22.11 -6.47 -7.69
C ALA A 108 21.30 -5.30 -8.28
N HIS A 109 20.63 -4.52 -7.43
CA HIS A 109 19.91 -3.32 -7.85
C HIS A 109 20.85 -2.22 -8.35
N GLU A 110 21.93 -1.95 -7.62
CA GLU A 110 22.93 -0.96 -8.03
C GLU A 110 23.65 -1.39 -9.31
N VAL A 111 24.03 -2.67 -9.44
CA VAL A 111 24.59 -3.21 -10.69
C VAL A 111 23.61 -3.02 -11.85
N ARG A 112 22.31 -3.33 -11.65
CA ARG A 112 21.28 -3.15 -12.70
C ARG A 112 21.18 -1.69 -13.16
N LYS A 113 21.19 -0.73 -12.23
CA LYS A 113 21.17 0.70 -12.57
C LYS A 113 22.38 1.11 -13.41
N LYS A 114 23.58 0.63 -13.04
CA LYS A 114 24.80 0.94 -13.80
C LYS A 114 24.77 0.33 -15.20
N VAL A 115 24.29 -0.91 -15.34
CA VAL A 115 24.11 -1.55 -16.66
C VAL A 115 23.08 -0.81 -17.51
N GLN A 116 21.96 -0.36 -16.91
CA GLN A 116 20.96 0.45 -17.61
C GLN A 116 21.57 1.76 -18.13
N LEU A 117 22.34 2.47 -17.31
CA LEU A 117 23.05 3.68 -17.73
C LEU A 117 24.01 3.43 -18.90
N VAL A 118 24.80 2.34 -18.84
CA VAL A 118 25.72 1.98 -19.93
C VAL A 118 24.95 1.68 -21.22
N ASN A 119 23.83 0.96 -21.13
CA ASN A 119 22.98 0.69 -22.28
C ASN A 119 22.37 1.97 -22.86
N GLU A 120 21.98 2.93 -22.02
CA GLU A 120 21.50 4.25 -22.46
C GLU A 120 22.58 5.06 -23.18
N ILE A 121 23.82 5.07 -22.66
CA ILE A 121 24.97 5.74 -23.30
C ILE A 121 25.23 5.11 -24.67
N ARG A 122 25.26 3.77 -24.76
CA ARG A 122 25.44 3.03 -26.00
C ARG A 122 24.31 3.33 -27.01
N ALA A 123 23.06 3.39 -26.55
CA ALA A 123 21.92 3.70 -27.41
C ALA A 123 21.97 5.13 -27.99
N ARG A 124 22.65 6.06 -27.30
CA ARG A 124 22.86 7.44 -27.76
C ARG A 124 24.00 7.58 -28.79
N GLY A 125 24.72 6.50 -29.09
CA GLY A 125 25.73 6.48 -30.16
C GLY A 125 27.16 6.86 -29.73
N ALA A 126 27.50 6.70 -28.45
CA ALA A 126 28.88 6.62 -27.99
C ALA A 126 29.45 5.20 -28.17
#